data_AF-A0AAW0C596-F1
#
_entry.id   AF-A0AAW0C596-F1
#
_cell.length_a   1.000
_cell.length_b   1.000
_cell.length_c   1.000
_cell.angle_alpha   90.00
_cell.angle_beta   90.00
_cell.angle_gamma   90.00
#
_symmetry.space_group_name_H-M   'P 1'
#
loop_
_entity.id
_entity.type
_entity.pdbx_description
1 polymer ?
#
loop_
_entity_poly.entity_id
_entity_poly.type
_entity_poly.pdbx_seq_one_letter_code
_entity_poly.pdbx_strand_id
1 'polypeptide(L)'
;MDDHVHIRAHTVDDAARSLIAAALWVFGGRPTGLKFKEIIHEQFRAPRPTITGTMGEGSAFLGLQVSIIIGDEPMNAAVGKGPRNETVVRAVQILLSDGMYWMERELHLTLHLHPSLTARSCMLRATGFIFLLHFLFIGAPIRASPFLFSTIFDGRQTASKFDLDFLTPFMTTSSLAIVRALHSVPLKQPMYASQSANCVEFQFLLNISEMDPTMIAAKRSQHEQDGVLGPVISSLTLGTADITHHTDYLNVEYGFNLSIDAFGGQDRAHHILEWFATPCKELIVAAFNSQIKGIAELLSHIEFSQVNPTDDPWGDNAETVVLLKQFITHYLTEPGHPALPGNIYDALIDDEYKSSANDPLLRAKLFLSVLTGYAAIPIDPTWKIKCLITHDWNEEFPRTDEATGIEDYGPDASVFFRACFQTFSISNNARLRLLLLCETPEAGCDTEFGRFFHGQLLASRQQYTGV
;
A
#
# COMPACT_ATOMS: atom_id res chain seq x y z
N MET A 1 22.30 -11.89 21.96
CA MET A 1 21.73 -10.59 21.59
C MET A 1 20.81 -10.90 20.44
N ASP A 2 19.53 -10.60 20.58
CA ASP A 2 18.57 -10.95 19.54
C ASP A 2 18.84 -10.08 18.30
N ASP A 3 19.11 -10.74 17.18
CA ASP A 3 19.36 -10.12 15.89
C ASP A 3 18.04 -9.53 15.37
N HIS A 4 17.74 -8.30 15.78
CA HIS A 4 16.57 -7.55 15.34
C HIS A 4 16.99 -6.21 14.73
N VAL A 5 16.32 -5.82 13.65
CA VAL A 5 16.49 -4.48 13.07
C VAL A 5 15.48 -3.57 13.71
N HIS A 6 15.99 -2.61 14.48
CA HIS A 6 15.17 -1.58 15.11
C HIS A 6 15.40 -0.25 14.38
N ILE A 7 14.35 0.28 13.75
CA ILE A 7 14.34 1.63 13.19
C ILE A 7 13.48 2.49 14.10
N ARG A 8 14.11 3.43 14.80
CA ARG A 8 13.41 4.50 15.53
C ARG A 8 13.57 5.79 14.76
N ALA A 9 12.47 6.46 14.45
CA ALA A 9 12.46 7.72 13.72
C ALA A 9 11.36 8.65 14.25
N HIS A 10 11.46 9.95 13.96
CA HIS A 10 10.44 10.92 14.34
C HIS A 10 9.21 10.87 13.42
N THR A 11 9.47 10.65 12.13
CA THR A 11 8.45 10.66 11.07
C THR A 11 8.52 9.38 10.25
N VAL A 12 7.42 9.06 9.56
CA VAL A 12 7.39 7.98 8.55
C VAL A 12 8.43 8.22 7.45
N ASP A 13 8.65 9.47 7.03
CA ASP A 13 9.62 9.82 5.99
C ASP A 13 11.06 9.48 6.40
N ASP A 14 11.43 9.80 7.64
CA ASP A 14 12.74 9.45 8.20
C ASP A 14 12.89 7.94 8.37
N ALA A 15 11.83 7.26 8.83
CA ALA A 15 11.81 5.80 8.93
C ALA A 15 12.01 5.14 7.55
N ALA A 16 11.34 5.67 6.52
CA ALA A 16 11.38 5.15 5.16
C ALA A 16 12.76 5.33 4.52
N ARG A 17 13.37 6.51 4.69
CA ARG A 17 14.76 6.77 4.26
C ARG A 17 15.75 5.88 4.99
N SER A 18 15.55 5.65 6.30
CA SER A 18 16.37 4.72 7.09
C SER A 18 16.25 3.28 6.58
N LEU A 19 15.04 2.85 6.23
CA LEU A 19 14.78 1.53 5.67
C LEU A 19 15.50 1.37 4.32
N ILE A 20 15.42 2.37 3.43
CA ILE A 20 16.14 2.41 2.16
C ILE A 20 17.66 2.37 2.40
N ALA A 21 18.18 3.17 3.33
CA ALA A 21 19.60 3.22 3.69
C ALA A 21 20.10 1.84 4.16
N ALA A 22 19.31 1.15 4.97
CA ALA A 22 19.65 -0.19 5.44
C ALA A 22 19.63 -1.22 4.30
N ALA A 23 18.65 -1.16 3.40
CA ALA A 23 18.65 -2.00 2.20
C ALA A 23 19.89 -1.72 1.33
N LEU A 24 20.23 -0.46 1.09
CA LEU A 24 21.43 -0.06 0.36
C LEU A 24 22.71 -0.57 1.04
N TRP A 25 22.77 -0.53 2.37
CA TRP A 25 23.89 -1.08 3.14
C TRP A 25 24.07 -2.59 2.91
N VAL A 26 22.97 -3.34 2.87
CA VAL A 26 22.99 -4.78 2.60
C VAL A 26 23.58 -5.07 1.21
N PHE A 27 23.23 -4.27 0.20
CA PHE A 27 23.64 -4.53 -1.19
C PHE A 27 24.94 -3.84 -1.64
N GLY A 28 25.30 -2.70 -1.06
CA GLY A 28 26.47 -1.89 -1.44
C GLY A 28 27.77 -2.34 -0.77
N GLY A 29 27.70 -3.27 0.19
CA GLY A 29 28.82 -3.66 1.02
C GLY A 29 29.04 -2.68 2.18
N ARG A 30 29.56 -3.17 3.30
CA ARG A 30 29.82 -2.35 4.50
C ARG A 30 30.96 -1.38 4.18
N PRO A 31 30.76 -0.05 4.24
CA PRO A 31 31.91 0.85 4.26
C PRO A 31 32.70 0.54 5.53
N THR A 32 33.95 0.15 5.37
CA THR A 32 34.82 -0.16 6.51
C THR A 32 34.98 1.11 7.35
N GLY A 33 34.48 1.09 8.59
CA GLY A 33 34.74 2.12 9.60
C GLY A 33 33.64 3.15 9.87
N LEU A 34 32.54 3.18 9.10
CA LEU A 34 31.39 4.07 9.38
C LEU A 34 30.31 3.33 10.18
N LYS A 35 29.67 4.01 11.12
CA LYS A 35 28.46 3.51 11.80
C LYS A 35 27.23 3.79 10.93
N PHE A 36 26.20 2.95 10.99
CA PHE A 36 24.94 3.11 10.23
C PHE A 36 24.35 4.55 10.28
N LYS A 37 24.40 5.16 11.47
CA LYS A 37 23.98 6.55 11.70
C LYS A 37 24.74 7.59 10.86
N GLU A 38 26.02 7.35 10.56
CA GLU A 38 26.87 8.27 9.79
C GLU A 38 26.49 8.19 8.30
N ILE A 39 26.16 7.00 7.79
CA ILE A 39 25.71 6.82 6.41
C ILE A 39 24.34 7.46 6.17
N ILE A 40 23.40 7.29 7.08
CA ILE A 40 22.09 7.94 6.98
C ILE A 40 22.26 9.46 6.91
N HIS A 41 23.10 10.02 7.78
CA HIS A 41 23.35 11.45 7.81
C HIS A 41 24.04 11.94 6.52
N GLU A 42 25.02 11.21 6.00
CA GLU A 42 25.71 11.54 4.74
C GLU A 42 24.82 11.41 3.50
N GLN A 43 24.03 10.34 3.38
CA GLN A 43 23.21 10.08 2.20
C GLN A 43 21.94 10.93 2.15
N PHE A 44 21.29 11.17 3.30
CA PHE A 44 19.97 11.81 3.32
C PHE A 44 19.98 13.25 3.87
N ARG A 45 21.15 13.77 4.28
CA ARG A 45 21.32 15.11 4.86
C ARG A 45 20.31 15.41 5.99
N ALA A 46 20.01 14.40 6.80
CA ALA A 46 19.02 14.52 7.85
C ALA A 46 19.50 15.53 8.93
N PRO A 47 18.70 16.55 9.28
CA PRO A 47 19.16 17.67 10.11
C PRO A 47 19.44 17.33 11.58
N ARG A 48 19.17 16.10 12.05
CA ARG A 48 19.49 15.63 13.42
C ARG A 48 19.83 14.12 13.46
N PRO A 49 20.71 13.68 14.39
CA PRO A 49 21.01 12.27 14.60
C PRO A 49 19.95 11.65 15.51
N THR A 50 18.71 11.52 15.02
CA THR A 50 17.59 10.96 15.81
C THR A 50 17.14 9.58 15.37
N ILE A 51 17.98 8.93 14.55
CA ILE A 51 17.79 7.54 14.17
C ILE A 51 18.72 6.69 15.04
N THR A 52 18.13 6.05 16.04
CA THR A 52 18.79 4.98 16.79
C THR A 52 18.38 3.66 16.19
N GLY A 53 19.33 2.97 15.56
CA GLY A 53 19.14 1.60 15.12
C GLY A 53 20.35 0.75 15.48
N THR A 54 20.07 -0.39 16.08
CA THR A 54 21.03 -1.51 16.14
C THR A 54 20.72 -2.37 14.92
N MET A 55 21.67 -2.46 13.98
CA MET A 55 21.63 -3.54 13.01
C MET A 55 22.27 -4.76 13.68
N GLY A 56 21.50 -5.82 13.86
CA GLY A 56 22.05 -7.15 14.12
C GLY A 56 22.86 -7.65 12.93
N GLU A 57 23.27 -8.92 12.95
CA GLU A 57 23.79 -9.55 11.75
C GLU A 57 22.72 -9.49 10.62
N GLY A 58 23.13 -9.60 9.35
CA GLY A 58 22.20 -9.44 8.20
C GLY A 58 20.98 -10.36 8.25
N SER A 59 21.03 -11.41 9.07
CA SER A 59 19.93 -12.28 9.50
C SER A 59 18.73 -11.55 10.08
N ALA A 60 18.94 -10.46 10.81
CA ALA A 60 17.90 -9.69 11.48
C ALA A 60 16.91 -9.03 10.50
N PHE A 61 17.44 -8.47 9.41
CA PHE A 61 16.65 -7.81 8.37
C PHE A 61 15.86 -8.83 7.54
N LEU A 62 16.39 -10.05 7.45
CA LEU A 62 15.93 -11.11 6.55
C LEU A 62 15.06 -12.16 7.26
N GLY A 63 15.11 -12.24 8.59
CA GLY A 63 14.10 -12.91 9.44
C GLY A 63 12.78 -12.15 9.55
N LEU A 64 12.60 -11.07 8.78
CA LEU A 64 11.41 -10.19 8.74
C LEU A 64 11.05 -9.55 10.10
N GLN A 65 11.97 -9.59 11.07
CA GLN A 65 11.83 -8.97 12.38
C GLN A 65 12.32 -7.52 12.34
N VAL A 66 11.70 -6.73 11.45
CA VAL A 66 11.89 -5.29 11.36
C VAL A 66 10.89 -4.63 12.32
N SER A 67 11.41 -4.05 13.40
CA SER A 67 10.65 -3.25 14.34
C SER A 67 10.81 -1.77 13.98
N ILE A 68 9.70 -1.13 13.62
CA ILE A 68 9.68 0.30 13.28
C ILE A 68 8.90 1.03 14.36
N ILE A 69 9.53 2.06 14.91
CA ILE A 69 9.03 2.91 15.98
C ILE A 69 9.03 4.34 15.47
N ILE A 70 7.86 4.97 15.46
CA ILE A 70 7.69 6.36 15.01
C ILE A 70 7.29 7.22 16.21
N GLY A 71 8.06 8.26 16.51
CA GLY A 71 7.79 9.25 17.57
C GLY A 71 8.94 9.45 18.56
N ASP A 72 8.92 10.62 19.21
CA ASP A 72 10.01 11.15 20.03
C ASP A 72 10.07 10.52 21.43
N GLU A 73 8.91 10.24 22.02
CA GLU A 73 8.79 9.75 23.40
C GLU A 73 8.25 8.33 23.46
N PRO A 74 8.73 7.47 24.38
CA PRO A 74 8.27 6.07 24.49
C PRO A 74 6.76 5.92 24.67
N MET A 75 6.08 6.87 25.33
CA MET A 75 4.64 6.80 25.58
C MET A 75 3.79 7.27 24.40
N ASN A 76 4.38 8.05 23.48
CA ASN A 76 3.71 8.58 22.28
C ASN A 76 4.23 7.92 21.00
N ALA A 77 5.13 6.94 21.11
CA ALA A 77 5.70 6.27 19.96
C ALA A 77 4.75 5.21 19.43
N ALA A 78 4.42 5.30 18.15
CA ALA A 78 3.68 4.26 17.47
C ALA A 78 4.57 3.05 17.15
N VAL A 79 4.15 1.86 17.57
CA VAL A 79 4.92 0.61 17.41
C VAL A 79 4.02 -0.51 16.89
N GLY A 80 4.42 -1.17 15.79
CA GLY A 80 3.81 -2.42 15.31
C GLY A 80 3.50 -2.40 13.81
N LYS A 81 2.46 -3.15 13.38
CA LYS A 81 2.18 -3.39 11.95
C LYS A 81 1.88 -2.12 11.16
N GLY A 82 1.11 -1.18 11.71
CA GLY A 82 0.72 0.06 11.02
C GLY A 82 1.93 0.92 10.64
N PRO A 83 2.73 1.41 11.61
CA PRO A 83 3.94 2.18 11.34
C PRO A 83 4.92 1.48 10.39
N ARG A 84 5.04 0.15 10.52
CA ARG A 84 5.86 -0.66 9.62
C ARG A 84 5.34 -0.61 8.18
N ASN A 85 4.05 -0.87 7.98
CA ASN A 85 3.42 -0.89 6.66
C ASN A 85 3.50 0.50 6.00
N GLU A 86 3.20 1.56 6.76
CA GLU A 86 3.27 2.94 6.27
C GLU A 86 4.70 3.32 5.88
N THR A 87 5.70 2.93 6.67
CA THR A 87 7.12 3.13 6.35
C THR A 87 7.52 2.42 5.06
N VAL A 88 7.06 1.19 4.84
CA VAL A 88 7.35 0.42 3.62
C VAL A 88 6.69 1.05 2.41
N VAL A 89 5.41 1.44 2.51
CA VAL A 89 4.68 2.16 1.44
C VAL A 89 5.41 3.46 1.11
N ARG A 90 5.83 4.21 2.12
CA ARG A 90 6.54 5.46 1.91
C ARG A 90 7.91 5.24 1.28
N ALA A 91 8.63 4.19 1.67
CA ALA A 91 9.90 3.82 1.04
C ALA A 91 9.71 3.49 -0.45
N VAL A 92 8.67 2.73 -0.80
CA VAL A 92 8.28 2.46 -2.19
C VAL A 92 8.01 3.77 -2.94
N GLN A 93 7.24 4.69 -2.37
CA GLN A 93 6.94 5.98 -3.00
C GLN A 93 8.19 6.82 -3.25
N ILE A 94 9.10 6.90 -2.27
CA ILE A 94 10.37 7.62 -2.41
C ILE A 94 11.18 7.02 -3.56
N LEU A 95 11.36 5.70 -3.58
CA LEU A 95 12.13 5.02 -4.63
C LEU A 95 11.51 5.19 -6.02
N LEU A 96 10.18 5.11 -6.14
CA LEU A 96 9.45 5.25 -7.39
C LEU A 96 9.35 6.68 -7.91
N SER A 97 9.59 7.69 -7.07
CA SER A 97 9.60 9.10 -7.46
C SER A 97 10.90 9.54 -8.15
N ASP A 98 11.93 8.70 -8.14
CA ASP A 98 13.20 9.00 -8.79
C ASP A 98 13.15 8.66 -10.29
N GLY A 99 12.96 9.71 -11.11
CA GLY A 99 12.91 9.64 -12.57
C GLY A 99 14.19 9.13 -13.25
N MET A 100 15.30 9.00 -12.51
CA MET A 100 16.52 8.37 -13.01
C MET A 100 16.36 6.85 -13.15
N TYR A 101 15.48 6.23 -12.36
CA TYR A 101 15.27 4.78 -12.34
C TYR A 101 13.90 4.38 -12.90
N TRP A 102 12.92 5.27 -12.82
CA TRP A 102 11.53 4.98 -13.15
C TRP A 102 10.97 5.96 -14.17
N MET A 103 10.11 5.46 -15.04
CA MET A 103 9.37 6.28 -16.01
C MET A 103 7.91 5.84 -16.09
N GLU A 104 7.02 6.78 -16.35
CA GLU A 104 5.61 6.47 -16.59
C GLU A 104 5.43 5.78 -17.94
N ARG A 105 4.64 4.70 -17.92
CA ARG A 105 4.27 3.94 -19.11
C ARG A 105 2.90 3.31 -18.86
N GLU A 106 1.94 3.61 -19.73
CA GLU A 106 0.52 3.28 -19.50
C GLU A 106 -0.01 3.89 -18.19
N LEU A 107 -0.53 3.05 -17.30
CA LEU A 107 -1.08 3.42 -15.99
C LEU A 107 -0.07 3.23 -14.85
N HIS A 108 1.17 2.83 -15.18
CA HIS A 108 2.16 2.34 -14.21
C HIS A 108 3.54 2.97 -14.42
N LEU A 109 4.42 2.73 -13.46
CA LEU A 109 5.85 3.03 -13.55
C LEU A 109 6.61 1.79 -13.98
N THR A 110 7.50 1.92 -14.96
CA THR A 110 8.45 0.87 -15.37
C THR A 110 9.88 1.37 -15.18
N LEU A 111 10.84 0.44 -15.30
CA LEU A 111 12.26 0.77 -15.26
C LEU A 111 12.63 1.67 -16.45
N HIS A 112 13.27 2.79 -16.13
CA HIS A 112 13.97 3.62 -17.11
C HIS A 112 15.33 2.99 -17.40
N LEU A 113 15.35 2.06 -18.36
CA LEU A 113 16.53 1.24 -18.68
C LEU A 113 17.76 2.08 -19.03
N HIS A 114 18.89 1.82 -18.36
CA HIS A 114 20.15 2.53 -18.58
C HIS A 114 21.34 1.54 -18.61
N PRO A 115 22.41 1.82 -19.38
CA PRO A 115 23.65 1.05 -19.30
C PRO A 115 24.23 1.06 -17.86
N SER A 116 24.83 -0.07 -17.47
CA SER A 116 25.17 -0.39 -16.07
C SER A 116 26.11 0.61 -15.39
N LEU A 117 25.72 1.08 -14.19
CA LEU A 117 26.55 1.84 -13.24
C LEU A 117 26.46 1.18 -11.86
N THR A 118 27.57 1.04 -11.14
CA THR A 118 27.62 0.29 -9.86
C THR A 118 26.66 0.85 -8.80
N ALA A 119 26.59 2.18 -8.65
CA ALA A 119 25.68 2.82 -7.70
C ALA A 119 24.20 2.54 -8.03
N ARG A 120 23.87 2.52 -9.33
CA ARG A 120 22.53 2.19 -9.83
C ARG A 120 22.14 0.75 -9.51
N SER A 121 23.07 -0.19 -9.67
CA SER A 121 22.84 -1.60 -9.32
C SER A 121 22.45 -1.76 -7.85
N CYS A 122 23.12 -1.06 -6.93
CA CYS A 122 22.81 -1.13 -5.50
C CYS A 122 21.41 -0.58 -5.18
N MET A 123 21.05 0.56 -5.79
CA MET A 123 19.72 1.17 -5.63
C MET A 123 18.60 0.28 -6.14
N LEU A 124 18.78 -0.33 -7.31
CA LEU A 124 17.78 -1.23 -7.89
C LEU A 124 17.61 -2.52 -7.10
N ARG A 125 18.69 -3.08 -6.54
CA ARG A 125 18.61 -4.20 -5.58
C ARG A 125 17.87 -3.82 -4.31
N ALA A 126 18.21 -2.67 -3.72
CA ALA A 126 17.47 -2.15 -2.57
C ALA A 126 15.98 -1.98 -2.91
N THR A 127 15.68 -1.50 -4.12
CA THR A 127 14.30 -1.32 -4.58
C THR A 127 13.55 -2.64 -4.71
N GLY A 128 14.14 -3.64 -5.36
CA GLY A 128 13.56 -4.99 -5.44
C GLY A 128 13.28 -5.58 -4.06
N PHE A 129 14.19 -5.39 -3.12
CA PHE A 129 14.01 -5.85 -1.75
C PHE A 129 12.88 -5.11 -1.00
N ILE A 130 12.75 -3.80 -1.18
CA ILE A 130 11.64 -3.04 -0.59
C ILE A 130 10.30 -3.45 -1.22
N PHE A 131 10.25 -3.75 -2.53
CA PHE A 131 9.05 -4.33 -3.15
C PHE A 131 8.70 -5.68 -2.55
N LEU A 132 9.69 -6.52 -2.29
CA LEU A 132 9.48 -7.77 -1.58
C LEU A 132 8.81 -7.53 -0.21
N LEU A 133 9.35 -6.62 0.60
CA LEU A 133 8.74 -6.29 1.91
C LEU A 133 7.31 -5.77 1.76
N HIS A 134 7.03 -4.99 0.71
CA HIS A 134 5.68 -4.50 0.42
C HIS A 134 4.71 -5.65 0.13
N PHE A 135 5.10 -6.61 -0.70
CA PHE A 135 4.27 -7.80 -0.98
C PHE A 135 4.06 -8.65 0.28
N LEU A 136 5.10 -8.86 1.09
CA LEU A 136 5.02 -9.69 2.30
C LEU A 136 4.18 -9.06 3.42
N PHE A 137 4.28 -7.74 3.61
CA PHE A 137 3.64 -7.09 4.76
C PHE A 137 2.28 -6.49 4.45
N ILE A 138 2.03 -6.15 3.19
CA ILE A 138 0.90 -5.29 2.79
C ILE A 138 0.05 -5.98 1.73
N GLY A 139 0.70 -6.54 0.70
CA GLY A 139 -0.02 -7.20 -0.39
C GLY A 139 -0.92 -6.24 -1.18
N ALA A 140 -0.53 -4.99 -1.35
CA ALA A 140 -1.40 -4.00 -1.97
C ALA A 140 -0.77 -3.42 -3.24
N PRO A 141 -1.52 -2.65 -4.07
CA PRO A 141 -1.05 -2.22 -5.38
C PRO A 141 0.12 -1.28 -5.17
N ILE A 142 1.13 -1.40 -6.01
CA ILE A 142 2.22 -0.42 -6.11
C ILE A 142 2.14 0.25 -7.47
N ARG A 143 2.68 1.47 -7.57
CA ARG A 143 2.69 2.17 -8.86
C ARG A 143 3.58 1.47 -9.89
N ALA A 144 4.51 0.62 -9.47
CA ALA A 144 5.32 -0.19 -10.37
C ALA A 144 4.46 -1.16 -11.19
N SER A 145 4.89 -1.41 -12.43
CA SER A 145 4.14 -2.22 -13.41
C SER A 145 3.87 -3.64 -12.91
N PRO A 146 2.61 -4.13 -12.94
CA PRO A 146 2.29 -5.52 -12.58
C PRO A 146 3.01 -6.53 -13.49
N PHE A 147 3.34 -6.12 -14.72
CA PHE A 147 4.10 -6.90 -15.69
C PHE A 147 5.56 -7.12 -15.25
N LEU A 148 6.14 -6.18 -14.52
CA LEU A 148 7.49 -6.34 -13.95
C LEU A 148 7.48 -7.48 -12.92
N PHE A 149 6.51 -7.46 -12.00
CA PHE A 149 6.37 -8.49 -10.98
C PHE A 149 6.03 -9.84 -11.58
N SER A 150 5.19 -9.91 -12.61
CA SER A 150 4.94 -11.20 -13.25
C SER A 150 6.17 -11.77 -13.93
N THR A 151 7.05 -10.92 -14.46
CA THR A 151 8.30 -11.38 -15.05
C THR A 151 9.25 -11.87 -13.96
N ILE A 152 9.35 -11.16 -12.84
CA ILE A 152 10.14 -11.58 -11.65
C ILE A 152 9.60 -12.89 -11.07
N PHE A 153 8.28 -13.06 -11.07
CA PHE A 153 7.64 -14.23 -10.50
C PHE A 153 7.70 -15.44 -11.45
N ASP A 154 7.01 -15.39 -12.58
CA ASP A 154 6.83 -16.58 -13.43
C ASP A 154 7.86 -16.69 -14.57
N GLY A 155 8.81 -15.75 -14.62
CA GLY A 155 9.69 -15.58 -15.77
C GLY A 155 8.96 -15.06 -17.00
N ARG A 156 9.74 -14.66 -18.01
CA ARG A 156 9.21 -14.08 -19.26
C ARG A 156 8.21 -14.98 -19.98
N GLN A 157 8.52 -16.27 -20.11
CA GLN A 157 7.72 -17.19 -20.95
C GLN A 157 6.28 -17.35 -20.46
N THR A 158 6.06 -17.19 -19.16
CA THR A 158 4.75 -17.28 -18.54
C THR A 158 4.09 -15.90 -18.48
N ALA A 159 4.86 -14.85 -18.15
CA ALA A 159 4.40 -13.47 -18.16
C ALA A 159 3.94 -13.01 -19.56
N SER A 160 4.47 -13.56 -20.64
CA SER A 160 4.00 -13.23 -22.00
C SER A 160 2.61 -13.79 -22.35
N LYS A 161 2.02 -14.66 -21.52
CA LYS A 161 0.79 -15.40 -21.81
C LYS A 161 -0.44 -14.85 -21.09
N PHE A 162 -0.49 -13.55 -20.86
CA PHE A 162 -1.67 -12.94 -20.27
C PHE A 162 -2.86 -12.97 -21.21
N ASP A 163 -4.01 -13.37 -20.68
CA ASP A 163 -5.28 -13.22 -21.36
C ASP A 163 -5.74 -11.76 -21.32
N LEU A 164 -6.66 -11.42 -22.23
CA LEU A 164 -7.24 -10.07 -22.32
C LEU A 164 -7.92 -9.65 -21.02
N ASP A 165 -8.45 -10.60 -20.26
CA ASP A 165 -9.10 -10.35 -18.97
C ASP A 165 -8.10 -9.83 -17.93
N PHE A 166 -6.91 -10.42 -17.87
CA PHE A 166 -5.82 -9.91 -17.02
C PHE A 166 -5.30 -8.56 -17.50
N LEU A 167 -5.19 -8.34 -18.81
CA LEU A 167 -4.62 -7.10 -19.36
C LEU A 167 -5.52 -5.88 -19.19
N THR A 168 -6.84 -6.08 -19.24
CA THR A 168 -7.84 -5.01 -19.23
C THR A 168 -7.69 -4.00 -18.07
N PRO A 169 -7.47 -4.40 -16.81
CA PRO A 169 -7.30 -3.44 -15.71
C PRO A 169 -5.96 -2.67 -15.71
N PHE A 170 -4.94 -3.11 -16.47
CA PHE A 170 -3.56 -2.60 -16.34
C PHE A 170 -3.06 -1.82 -17.55
N MET A 171 -3.89 -1.64 -18.58
CA MET A 171 -3.52 -1.00 -19.84
C MET A 171 -4.51 0.09 -20.22
N THR A 172 -4.06 1.08 -20.98
CA THR A 172 -4.95 2.10 -21.55
C THR A 172 -5.85 1.50 -22.63
N THR A 173 -6.99 2.15 -22.91
CA THR A 173 -7.92 1.73 -23.96
C THR A 173 -7.24 1.59 -25.33
N SER A 174 -6.31 2.49 -25.65
CA SER A 174 -5.55 2.47 -26.91
C SER A 174 -4.64 1.25 -27.01
N SER A 175 -3.84 0.98 -25.98
CA SER A 175 -2.93 -0.17 -25.97
C SER A 175 -3.69 -1.50 -25.92
N LEU A 176 -4.81 -1.56 -25.19
CA LEU A 176 -5.75 -2.69 -25.22
C LEU A 176 -6.35 -2.92 -26.61
N ALA A 177 -6.70 -1.87 -27.36
CA ALA A 177 -7.23 -2.02 -28.71
C ALA A 177 -6.21 -2.70 -29.63
N ILE A 178 -4.92 -2.35 -29.52
CA ILE A 178 -3.84 -2.99 -30.27
C ILE A 178 -3.74 -4.47 -29.91
N VAL A 179 -3.69 -4.80 -28.62
CA VAL A 179 -3.56 -6.20 -28.17
C VAL A 179 -4.79 -7.02 -28.60
N ARG A 180 -6.01 -6.49 -28.42
CA ARG A 180 -7.25 -7.15 -28.89
C ARG A 180 -7.23 -7.39 -30.40
N ALA A 181 -6.78 -6.39 -31.15
CA ALA A 181 -6.69 -6.52 -32.59
C ALA A 181 -5.71 -7.63 -32.99
N LEU A 182 -4.60 -7.79 -32.27
CA LEU A 182 -3.65 -8.89 -32.48
C LEU A 182 -4.22 -10.26 -32.13
N HIS A 183 -4.90 -10.36 -30.99
CA HIS A 183 -5.61 -11.59 -30.60
C HIS A 183 -6.70 -11.97 -31.59
N SER A 184 -7.31 -11.00 -32.28
CA SER A 184 -8.39 -11.24 -33.24
C SER A 184 -7.90 -11.75 -34.60
N VAL A 185 -6.61 -11.66 -34.91
CA VAL A 185 -6.08 -12.11 -36.21
C VAL A 185 -6.13 -13.64 -36.29
N PRO A 186 -6.89 -14.22 -37.24
CA PRO A 186 -6.94 -15.68 -37.36
C PRO A 186 -5.57 -16.28 -37.65
N LEU A 187 -5.24 -17.39 -36.99
CA LEU A 187 -3.97 -18.11 -37.16
C LEU A 187 -3.65 -18.52 -38.60
N LYS A 188 -4.68 -18.69 -39.44
CA LYS A 188 -4.55 -19.07 -40.86
C LYS A 188 -4.33 -17.87 -41.80
N GLN A 189 -4.34 -16.65 -41.27
CA GLN A 189 -4.17 -15.42 -42.04
C GLN A 189 -2.82 -14.76 -41.73
N PRO A 190 -2.16 -14.18 -42.75
CA PRO A 190 -0.97 -13.37 -42.52
C PRO A 190 -1.32 -12.20 -41.61
N MET A 191 -0.40 -11.79 -40.73
CA MET A 191 -0.67 -10.72 -39.77
C MET A 191 -1.05 -9.43 -40.53
N TYR A 192 -0.27 -9.09 -41.56
CA TYR A 192 -0.43 -7.94 -42.46
C TYR A 192 -1.71 -7.90 -43.29
N ALA A 193 -2.41 -9.03 -43.46
CA ALA A 193 -3.64 -9.05 -44.24
C ALA A 193 -4.85 -8.54 -43.44
N SER A 194 -4.73 -8.48 -42.10
CA SER A 194 -5.77 -7.92 -41.24
C SER A 194 -5.73 -6.39 -41.26
N GLN A 195 -6.89 -5.73 -41.28
CA GLN A 195 -6.99 -4.25 -41.27
C GLN A 195 -6.26 -3.63 -40.06
N SER A 196 -6.12 -4.39 -38.96
CA SER A 196 -5.38 -3.99 -37.76
C SER A 196 -3.86 -3.97 -37.94
N ALA A 197 -3.29 -4.73 -38.86
CA ALA A 197 -1.85 -4.75 -39.10
C ALA A 197 -1.35 -3.64 -40.05
N ASN A 198 -2.26 -2.90 -40.66
CA ASN A 198 -1.96 -1.67 -41.39
C ASN A 198 -2.00 -0.42 -40.48
N CYS A 199 -2.21 -0.62 -39.17
CA CYS A 199 -2.08 0.42 -38.17
C CYS A 199 -0.60 0.80 -38.02
N VAL A 200 -0.26 2.09 -38.16
CA VAL A 200 1.12 2.59 -38.05
C VAL A 200 1.72 2.22 -36.70
N GLU A 201 0.90 2.26 -35.66
CA GLU A 201 1.21 1.89 -34.28
C GLU A 201 1.59 0.41 -34.18
N PHE A 202 0.92 -0.48 -34.93
CA PHE A 202 1.27 -1.89 -34.92
C PHE A 202 2.63 -2.15 -35.58
N GLN A 203 2.89 -1.52 -36.72
CA GLN A 203 4.19 -1.64 -37.39
C GLN A 203 5.31 -1.07 -36.52
N PHE A 204 5.06 0.06 -35.85
CA PHE A 204 5.99 0.62 -34.87
C PHE A 204 6.29 -0.37 -33.75
N LEU A 205 5.26 -1.01 -33.17
CA LEU A 205 5.41 -1.97 -32.08
C LEU A 205 6.20 -3.22 -32.47
N LEU A 206 6.01 -3.73 -33.69
CA LEU A 206 6.81 -4.83 -34.19
C LEU A 206 8.27 -4.43 -34.41
N ASN A 207 8.49 -3.22 -34.96
CA ASN A 207 9.83 -2.71 -35.19
C ASN A 207 10.59 -2.50 -33.87
N ILE A 208 9.97 -1.94 -32.84
CA ILE A 208 10.60 -1.79 -31.52
C ILE A 208 10.75 -3.15 -30.80
N SER A 209 9.97 -4.16 -31.21
CA SER A 209 10.11 -5.53 -30.69
C SER A 209 11.18 -6.34 -31.44
N GLU A 210 11.93 -5.71 -32.35
CA GLU A 210 12.93 -6.33 -33.22
C GLU A 210 12.40 -7.53 -34.03
N MET A 211 11.09 -7.54 -34.28
CA MET A 211 10.47 -8.56 -35.12
C MET A 211 10.51 -8.10 -36.55
N ASP A 212 10.91 -8.99 -37.46
CA ASP A 212 10.72 -8.77 -38.90
C ASP A 212 9.32 -9.22 -39.29
N PRO A 213 8.42 -8.28 -39.63
CA PRO A 213 7.15 -8.54 -40.28
C PRO A 213 7.11 -9.67 -41.29
N THR A 214 8.08 -9.67 -42.20
CA THR A 214 8.09 -10.55 -43.37
C THR A 214 8.42 -11.99 -43.01
N MET A 215 9.03 -12.19 -41.85
CA MET A 215 9.39 -13.49 -41.30
C MET A 215 8.22 -14.16 -40.56
N ILE A 216 7.15 -13.42 -40.27
CA ILE A 216 5.96 -13.97 -39.62
C ILE A 216 5.17 -14.79 -40.65
N ALA A 217 5.19 -16.12 -40.48
CA ALA A 217 4.54 -17.05 -41.40
C ALA A 217 3.06 -16.71 -41.68
N ALA A 218 2.63 -16.92 -42.92
CA ALA A 218 1.24 -16.70 -43.34
C ALA A 218 0.23 -17.64 -42.65
N LYS A 219 0.70 -18.81 -42.20
CA LYS A 219 -0.02 -19.71 -41.28
C LYS A 219 0.82 -19.84 -40.03
N ARG A 220 0.24 -19.45 -38.89
CA ARG A 220 0.89 -19.52 -37.57
C ARG A 220 0.27 -20.63 -36.73
N SER A 221 1.09 -21.25 -35.90
CA SER A 221 0.67 -21.98 -34.71
C SER A 221 0.29 -21.01 -33.59
N GLN A 222 -0.40 -21.50 -32.56
CA GLN A 222 -0.67 -20.71 -31.35
C GLN A 222 0.65 -20.28 -30.68
N HIS A 223 1.66 -21.14 -30.69
CA HIS A 223 2.97 -20.84 -30.12
C HIS A 223 3.67 -19.66 -30.82
N GLU A 224 3.60 -19.60 -32.16
CA GLU A 224 4.13 -18.46 -32.92
C GLU A 224 3.34 -17.17 -32.64
N GLN A 225 2.01 -17.27 -32.48
CA GLN A 225 1.19 -16.13 -32.10
C GLN A 225 1.57 -15.59 -30.70
N ASP A 226 1.75 -16.48 -29.73
CA ASP A 226 2.21 -16.13 -28.38
C ASP A 226 3.62 -15.52 -28.41
N GLY A 227 4.49 -16.06 -29.26
CA GLY A 227 5.85 -15.54 -29.50
C GLY A 227 5.88 -14.13 -30.09
N VAL A 228 4.82 -13.72 -30.80
CA VAL A 228 4.66 -12.33 -31.27
C VAL A 228 4.02 -11.45 -30.19
N LEU A 229 2.97 -11.94 -29.53
CA LEU A 229 2.23 -11.17 -28.52
C LEU A 229 3.09 -10.79 -27.32
N GLY A 230 3.92 -11.72 -26.84
CA GLY A 230 4.75 -11.51 -25.65
C GLY A 230 5.65 -10.26 -25.74
N PRO A 231 6.51 -10.16 -26.76
CA PRO A 231 7.37 -9.00 -26.95
C PRO A 231 6.61 -7.69 -27.21
N VAL A 232 5.46 -7.74 -27.88
CA VAL A 232 4.62 -6.55 -28.07
C VAL A 232 4.03 -6.06 -26.74
N ILE A 233 3.47 -6.96 -25.93
CA ILE A 233 2.94 -6.63 -24.60
C ILE A 233 4.06 -6.11 -23.70
N SER A 234 5.22 -6.76 -23.72
CA SER A 234 6.41 -6.33 -22.98
C SER A 234 6.86 -4.93 -23.41
N SER A 235 6.88 -4.63 -24.71
CA SER A 235 7.27 -3.31 -25.21
C SER A 235 6.29 -2.21 -24.79
N LEU A 236 4.99 -2.51 -24.82
CA LEU A 236 3.95 -1.59 -24.36
C LEU A 236 4.05 -1.31 -22.86
N THR A 237 4.26 -2.35 -22.05
CA THR A 237 4.11 -2.27 -20.59
C THR A 237 5.42 -2.04 -19.85
N LEU A 238 6.54 -2.52 -20.39
CA LEU A 238 7.87 -2.46 -19.78
C LEU A 238 8.86 -1.62 -20.59
N GLY A 239 8.56 -1.32 -21.85
CA GLY A 239 9.38 -0.48 -22.71
C GLY A 239 10.48 -1.18 -23.49
N THR A 240 10.51 -2.51 -23.41
CA THR A 240 11.42 -3.37 -24.19
C THR A 240 10.72 -4.69 -24.50
N ALA A 241 11.06 -5.31 -25.63
CA ALA A 241 10.58 -6.63 -26.00
C ALA A 241 11.11 -7.74 -25.09
N ASP A 242 12.28 -7.51 -24.49
CA ASP A 242 12.90 -8.42 -23.52
C ASP A 242 13.59 -7.63 -22.42
N ILE A 243 12.98 -7.65 -21.23
CA ILE A 243 13.55 -7.00 -20.06
C ILE A 243 14.48 -7.93 -19.27
N THR A 244 14.37 -9.25 -19.44
CA THR A 244 14.97 -10.25 -18.55
C THR A 244 16.49 -10.31 -18.62
N HIS A 245 17.07 -9.85 -19.72
CA HIS A 245 18.52 -9.76 -19.88
C HIS A 245 19.09 -8.39 -19.52
N HIS A 246 18.24 -7.40 -19.23
CA HIS A 246 18.70 -6.06 -18.92
C HIS A 246 19.26 -5.98 -17.50
N THR A 247 20.42 -5.34 -17.33
CA THR A 247 21.12 -5.27 -16.03
C THR A 247 20.26 -4.64 -14.93
N ASP A 248 19.47 -3.61 -15.25
CA ASP A 248 18.57 -2.99 -14.27
C ASP A 248 17.51 -3.94 -13.74
N TYR A 249 16.90 -4.73 -14.63
CA TYR A 249 15.91 -5.74 -14.25
C TYR A 249 16.54 -6.79 -13.37
N LEU A 250 17.70 -7.34 -13.78
CA LEU A 250 18.41 -8.36 -13.02
C LEU A 250 18.77 -7.87 -11.61
N ASN A 251 19.05 -6.57 -11.43
CA ASN A 251 19.29 -6.02 -10.09
C ASN A 251 18.02 -5.92 -9.25
N VAL A 252 16.88 -5.51 -9.84
CA VAL A 252 15.59 -5.52 -9.12
C VAL A 252 15.19 -6.94 -8.77
N GLU A 253 15.25 -7.86 -9.73
CA GLU A 253 14.97 -9.28 -9.55
C GLU A 253 15.88 -9.89 -8.46
N TYR A 254 17.18 -9.59 -8.47
CA TYR A 254 18.11 -10.05 -7.44
C TYR A 254 17.73 -9.56 -6.04
N GLY A 255 17.35 -8.28 -5.91
CA GLY A 255 16.92 -7.72 -4.64
C GLY A 255 15.59 -8.30 -4.16
N PHE A 256 14.68 -8.54 -5.09
CA PHE A 256 13.37 -9.13 -4.82
C PHE A 256 13.46 -10.60 -4.43
N ASN A 257 14.29 -11.36 -5.12
CA ASN A 257 14.55 -12.78 -4.90
C ASN A 257 15.75 -12.99 -3.99
N LEU A 258 16.05 -12.06 -3.06
CA LEU A 258 17.23 -12.14 -2.20
C LEU A 258 17.23 -13.49 -1.47
N SER A 259 18.04 -14.41 -1.98
CA SER A 259 18.04 -15.80 -1.56
C SER A 259 18.50 -15.87 -0.11
N ILE A 260 17.78 -16.63 0.69
CA ILE A 260 18.14 -16.97 2.07
C ILE A 260 19.40 -17.86 2.09
N ASP A 261 20.03 -18.13 0.95
CA ASP A 261 21.34 -18.80 0.82
C ASP A 261 22.47 -18.11 1.60
N ALA A 262 22.33 -16.83 1.97
CA ALA A 262 23.29 -16.16 2.87
C ALA A 262 23.30 -16.76 4.30
N PHE A 263 22.41 -17.71 4.62
CA PHE A 263 22.15 -18.19 5.99
C PHE A 263 22.56 -19.63 6.29
N GLY A 264 23.46 -20.20 5.50
CA GLY A 264 24.22 -21.37 5.95
C GLY A 264 23.50 -22.69 5.78
N GLY A 265 23.51 -23.22 4.57
CA GLY A 265 23.19 -24.60 4.26
C GLY A 265 23.31 -24.81 2.77
N GLN A 266 24.16 -25.74 2.34
CA GLN A 266 24.35 -26.06 0.93
C GLN A 266 23.01 -26.44 0.28
N ASP A 267 22.79 -25.92 -0.92
CA ASP A 267 21.74 -26.30 -1.87
C ASP A 267 20.28 -26.11 -1.40
N ARG A 268 19.74 -24.90 -1.58
CA ARG A 268 18.57 -24.63 -2.46
C ARG A 268 18.20 -23.16 -2.40
N ALA A 269 18.36 -22.47 -3.54
CA ALA A 269 17.73 -21.19 -3.79
C ALA A 269 16.21 -21.36 -3.76
N HIS A 270 15.60 -21.17 -2.59
CA HIS A 270 14.16 -21.10 -2.46
C HIS A 270 13.72 -19.78 -3.08
N HIS A 271 13.22 -19.83 -4.32
CA HIS A 271 12.54 -18.69 -4.93
C HIS A 271 11.39 -18.32 -4.02
N ILE A 272 11.14 -17.03 -3.74
CA ILE A 272 10.11 -16.67 -2.77
C ILE A 272 8.72 -17.18 -3.14
N LEU A 273 8.51 -17.46 -4.42
CA LEU A 273 7.31 -18.12 -4.93
C LEU A 273 7.05 -19.49 -4.36
N GLU A 274 8.08 -20.22 -3.96
CA GLU A 274 7.91 -21.50 -3.27
C GLU A 274 7.21 -21.31 -1.91
N TRP A 275 7.16 -20.09 -1.37
CA TRP A 275 6.45 -19.77 -0.14
C TRP A 275 4.98 -19.42 -0.38
N PHE A 276 4.65 -19.00 -1.60
CA PHE A 276 3.27 -18.68 -1.97
C PHE A 276 2.61 -19.94 -2.53
N ALA A 277 1.63 -20.47 -1.82
CA ALA A 277 0.80 -21.58 -2.32
C ALA A 277 -0.11 -21.15 -3.50
N THR A 278 -0.20 -19.84 -3.77
CA THR A 278 -1.09 -19.21 -4.75
C THR A 278 -0.32 -18.91 -6.05
N PRO A 279 -0.91 -19.19 -7.24
CA PRO A 279 -0.32 -18.79 -8.52
C PRO A 279 0.00 -17.29 -8.59
N CYS A 280 1.13 -16.92 -9.18
CA CYS A 280 1.62 -15.55 -9.19
C CYS A 280 0.67 -14.58 -9.90
N LYS A 281 0.00 -15.03 -10.96
CA LYS A 281 -1.07 -14.27 -11.63
C LYS A 281 -2.17 -13.87 -10.64
N GLU A 282 -2.62 -14.81 -9.82
CA GLU A 282 -3.66 -14.54 -8.80
C GLU A 282 -3.15 -13.60 -7.72
N LEU A 283 -1.89 -13.76 -7.29
CA LEU A 283 -1.26 -12.84 -6.33
C LEU A 283 -1.17 -11.41 -6.87
N ILE A 284 -0.74 -11.23 -8.13
CA ILE A 284 -0.68 -9.90 -8.77
C ILE A 284 -2.09 -9.33 -8.92
N VAL A 285 -3.04 -10.12 -9.40
CA VAL A 285 -4.43 -9.65 -9.52
C VAL A 285 -4.96 -9.25 -8.15
N ALA A 286 -4.77 -10.06 -7.11
CA ALA A 286 -5.21 -9.74 -5.76
C ALA A 286 -4.53 -8.47 -5.24
N ALA A 287 -3.21 -8.36 -5.38
CA ALA A 287 -2.45 -7.22 -4.92
C ALA A 287 -2.89 -5.93 -5.61
N PHE A 288 -3.07 -5.95 -6.93
CA PHE A 288 -3.44 -4.76 -7.70
C PHE A 288 -4.95 -4.47 -7.74
N ASN A 289 -5.80 -5.43 -7.39
CA ASN A 289 -7.27 -5.30 -7.31
C ASN A 289 -7.79 -5.14 -5.87
N SER A 290 -6.91 -4.93 -4.90
CA SER A 290 -7.25 -4.75 -3.47
C SER A 290 -7.89 -3.39 -3.16
N GLN A 291 -8.27 -2.62 -4.18
CA GLN A 291 -9.03 -1.39 -4.04
C GLN A 291 -10.40 -1.66 -3.40
N ILE A 292 -10.87 -0.74 -2.57
CA ILE A 292 -12.22 -0.80 -2.01
C ILE A 292 -13.22 -0.69 -3.17
N LYS A 293 -13.97 -1.75 -3.46
CA LYS A 293 -14.98 -1.74 -4.55
C LYS A 293 -16.29 -1.13 -4.08
N GLY A 294 -16.56 -1.20 -2.78
CA GLY A 294 -17.71 -0.59 -2.15
C GLY A 294 -17.64 -0.63 -0.63
N ILE A 295 -18.37 0.27 0.01
CA ILE A 295 -18.40 0.41 1.47
C ILE A 295 -18.95 -0.84 2.16
N ALA A 296 -19.88 -1.55 1.51
CA ALA A 296 -20.46 -2.78 2.05
C ALA A 296 -19.41 -3.87 2.33
N GLU A 297 -18.38 -3.96 1.48
CA GLU A 297 -17.26 -4.89 1.68
C GLU A 297 -16.51 -4.55 2.97
N LEU A 298 -16.05 -3.30 3.12
CA LEU A 298 -15.38 -2.81 4.32
C LEU A 298 -16.21 -3.04 5.59
N LEU A 299 -17.49 -2.69 5.58
CA LEU A 299 -18.38 -2.84 6.73
C LEU A 299 -18.52 -4.29 7.18
N SER A 300 -18.45 -5.25 6.25
CA SER A 300 -18.52 -6.69 6.59
C SER A 300 -17.31 -7.20 7.38
N HIS A 301 -16.21 -6.43 7.41
CA HIS A 301 -15.00 -6.73 8.14
C HIS A 301 -14.89 -5.99 9.49
N ILE A 302 -15.84 -5.10 9.83
CA ILE A 302 -15.84 -4.40 11.12
C ILE A 302 -16.61 -5.22 12.16
N GLU A 303 -15.90 -5.64 13.20
CA GLU A 303 -16.44 -6.37 14.35
C GLU A 303 -16.56 -5.44 15.55
N PHE A 304 -17.76 -5.34 16.11
CA PHE A 304 -18.02 -4.56 17.31
C PHE A 304 -17.97 -5.49 18.52
N SER A 305 -17.14 -5.14 19.50
CA SER A 305 -16.96 -5.93 20.72
C SER A 305 -16.80 -5.02 21.93
N GLN A 306 -17.24 -5.52 23.08
CA GLN A 306 -17.13 -4.82 24.36
C GLN A 306 -15.97 -5.41 25.16
N VAL A 307 -15.20 -4.55 25.81
CA VAL A 307 -14.19 -4.98 26.76
C VAL A 307 -14.87 -5.23 28.10
N ASN A 308 -14.92 -6.49 28.55
CA ASN A 308 -15.48 -6.95 29.83
C ASN A 308 -17.01 -6.76 30.03
N PRO A 309 -17.86 -7.58 29.39
CA PRO A 309 -19.32 -7.51 29.56
C PRO A 309 -19.82 -7.83 30.97
N THR A 310 -18.99 -8.45 31.82
CA THR A 310 -19.35 -8.87 33.19
C THR A 310 -19.18 -7.79 34.25
N ASP A 311 -18.41 -6.73 33.95
CA ASP A 311 -18.10 -5.65 34.89
C ASP A 311 -18.83 -4.34 34.52
N ASP A 312 -19.82 -4.41 33.64
CA ASP A 312 -20.65 -3.27 33.26
C ASP A 312 -21.86 -3.16 34.22
N PRO A 313 -21.89 -2.17 35.12
CA PRO A 313 -23.03 -1.97 36.01
C PRO A 313 -24.29 -1.42 35.30
N TRP A 314 -24.24 -1.08 34.00
CA TRP A 314 -25.31 -0.30 33.34
C TRP A 314 -26.18 -1.03 32.31
N GLY A 315 -25.77 -2.16 31.72
CA GLY A 315 -26.67 -2.99 30.88
C GLY A 315 -27.12 -2.41 29.53
N ASP A 316 -26.97 -1.10 29.27
CA ASP A 316 -27.37 -0.38 28.03
C ASP A 316 -26.35 -0.47 26.88
N ASN A 317 -25.40 -1.37 27.04
CA ASN A 317 -24.26 -1.53 26.17
C ASN A 317 -24.63 -2.06 24.78
N ALA A 318 -25.71 -2.85 24.69
CA ALA A 318 -26.23 -3.35 23.42
C ALA A 318 -26.80 -2.23 22.53
N GLU A 319 -27.52 -1.27 23.12
CA GLU A 319 -28.07 -0.12 22.38
C GLU A 319 -26.94 0.77 21.85
N THR A 320 -25.94 1.06 22.68
CA THR A 320 -24.76 1.86 22.27
C THR A 320 -24.02 1.19 21.10
N VAL A 321 -23.85 -0.14 21.12
CA VAL A 321 -23.25 -0.89 19.99
C VAL A 321 -24.08 -0.72 18.71
N VAL A 322 -25.40 -0.84 18.82
CA VAL A 322 -26.31 -0.69 17.66
C VAL A 322 -26.21 0.71 17.07
N LEU A 323 -26.27 1.75 17.92
CA LEU A 323 -26.13 3.14 17.48
C LEU A 323 -24.75 3.41 16.88
N LEU A 324 -23.66 2.99 17.53
CA LEU A 324 -22.31 3.14 16.99
C LEU A 324 -22.18 2.50 15.61
N LYS A 325 -22.71 1.29 15.45
CA LYS A 325 -22.69 0.60 14.16
C LYS A 325 -23.46 1.39 13.11
N GLN A 326 -24.63 1.93 13.44
CA GLN A 326 -25.44 2.75 12.54
C GLN A 326 -24.69 4.02 12.13
N PHE A 327 -24.13 4.76 13.09
CA PHE A 327 -23.43 6.01 12.84
C PHE A 327 -22.10 5.85 12.11
N ILE A 328 -21.31 4.81 12.43
CA ILE A 328 -20.08 4.49 11.67
C ILE A 328 -20.44 4.05 10.25
N THR A 329 -21.50 3.25 10.08
CA THR A 329 -21.99 2.86 8.76
C THR A 329 -22.35 4.09 7.93
N HIS A 330 -23.16 4.99 8.51
CA HIS A 330 -23.55 6.25 7.88
C HIS A 330 -22.33 7.09 7.50
N TYR A 331 -21.43 7.32 8.45
CA TYR A 331 -20.21 8.09 8.21
C TYR A 331 -19.40 7.52 7.05
N LEU A 332 -19.21 6.19 6.97
CA LEU A 332 -18.41 5.56 5.91
C LEU A 332 -19.11 5.56 4.54
N THR A 333 -20.44 5.66 4.49
CA THR A 333 -21.20 5.69 3.22
C THR A 333 -21.32 7.06 2.60
N GLU A 334 -21.18 8.13 3.39
CA GLU A 334 -21.27 9.50 2.90
C GLU A 334 -20.02 9.90 2.10
N PRO A 335 -20.18 10.63 0.98
CA PRO A 335 -19.07 11.04 0.13
C PRO A 335 -18.22 12.15 0.76
N GLY A 336 -16.98 12.26 0.29
CA GLY A 336 -16.10 13.37 0.59
C GLY A 336 -15.78 13.55 2.07
N HIS A 337 -15.41 14.76 2.47
CA HIS A 337 -15.23 15.15 3.87
C HIS A 337 -16.55 15.62 4.48
N PRO A 338 -16.76 15.48 5.80
CA PRO A 338 -17.94 16.04 6.42
C PRO A 338 -17.92 17.57 6.40
N ALA A 339 -19.08 18.18 6.19
CA ALA A 339 -19.26 19.62 6.26
C ALA A 339 -19.07 20.09 7.71
N LEU A 340 -17.97 20.78 8.03
CA LEU A 340 -17.74 21.35 9.35
C LEU A 340 -18.30 22.78 9.43
N PRO A 341 -18.89 23.18 10.58
CA PRO A 341 -19.21 24.57 10.83
C PRO A 341 -17.93 25.39 11.06
N GLY A 342 -17.66 26.35 10.16
CA GLY A 342 -16.54 27.29 10.25
C GLY A 342 -15.25 26.82 9.56
N ASN A 343 -14.32 27.77 9.43
CA ASN A 343 -13.03 27.69 8.70
C ASN A 343 -11.99 26.75 9.35
N ILE A 344 -12.39 25.69 10.05
CA ILE A 344 -11.46 24.73 10.68
C ILE A 344 -10.59 24.02 9.62
N TYR A 345 -11.07 23.95 8.38
CA TYR A 345 -10.33 23.42 7.23
C TYR A 345 -9.47 24.45 6.48
N ASP A 346 -9.46 25.75 6.82
CA ASP A 346 -8.62 26.73 6.13
C ASP A 346 -7.11 26.42 6.25
N ALA A 347 -6.73 25.52 7.18
CA ALA A 347 -5.37 25.00 7.33
C ALA A 347 -5.07 23.75 6.48
N LEU A 348 -6.09 23.07 5.94
CA LEU A 348 -5.96 21.92 5.04
C LEU A 348 -6.14 22.42 3.60
N ILE A 349 -5.12 22.19 2.76
CA ILE A 349 -4.97 22.75 1.41
C ILE A 349 -6.28 22.61 0.61
N ASP A 350 -6.88 23.77 0.33
CA ASP A 350 -8.23 23.99 -0.23
C ASP A 350 -8.50 23.19 -1.53
N ASP A 351 -7.46 22.82 -2.27
CA ASP A 351 -7.55 22.08 -3.53
C ASP A 351 -7.76 20.57 -3.33
N GLU A 352 -7.16 19.94 -2.30
CA GLU A 352 -7.34 18.51 -2.03
C GLU A 352 -8.76 18.24 -1.53
N TYR A 353 -9.27 19.10 -0.66
CA TYR A 353 -10.65 19.05 -0.15
C TYR A 353 -11.68 19.20 -1.28
N LYS A 354 -11.49 20.20 -2.17
CA LYS A 354 -12.39 20.41 -3.32
C LYS A 354 -12.33 19.27 -4.33
N SER A 355 -11.14 18.72 -4.58
CA SER A 355 -10.97 17.61 -5.53
C SER A 355 -11.59 16.30 -5.05
N SER A 356 -11.75 16.12 -3.74
CA SER A 356 -12.25 14.90 -3.11
C SER A 356 -13.68 14.99 -2.59
N ALA A 357 -14.33 16.16 -2.72
CA ALA A 357 -15.67 16.43 -2.20
C ALA A 357 -16.74 15.40 -2.65
N ASN A 358 -16.57 14.82 -3.84
CA ASN A 358 -17.49 13.82 -4.40
C ASN A 358 -16.89 12.41 -4.44
N ASP A 359 -15.75 12.13 -3.79
CA ASP A 359 -15.20 10.76 -3.74
C ASP A 359 -16.02 9.92 -2.74
N PRO A 360 -16.80 8.93 -3.20
CA PRO A 360 -17.64 8.10 -2.33
C PRO A 360 -16.84 7.15 -1.43
N LEU A 361 -15.53 7.01 -1.67
CA LEU A 361 -14.66 6.11 -0.93
C LEU A 361 -13.65 6.84 -0.05
N LEU A 362 -13.66 8.18 -0.01
CA LEU A 362 -12.65 8.97 0.71
C LEU A 362 -12.58 8.59 2.19
N ARG A 363 -13.72 8.57 2.87
CA ARG A 363 -13.80 8.27 4.31
C ARG A 363 -13.37 6.84 4.62
N ALA A 364 -13.71 5.89 3.76
CA ALA A 364 -13.26 4.51 3.86
C ALA A 364 -11.76 4.33 3.64
N LYS A 365 -11.19 5.01 2.63
CA LYS A 365 -9.74 5.05 2.38
C LYS A 365 -9.00 5.64 3.57
N LEU A 366 -9.50 6.75 4.12
CA LEU A 366 -8.93 7.39 5.31
C LEU A 366 -9.01 6.44 6.52
N PHE A 367 -10.17 5.85 6.77
CA PHE A 367 -10.38 4.90 7.86
C PHE A 367 -9.43 3.69 7.78
N LEU A 368 -9.29 3.09 6.59
CA LEU A 368 -8.32 2.01 6.36
C LEU A 368 -6.88 2.48 6.53
N SER A 369 -6.52 3.66 6.02
CA SER A 369 -5.16 4.18 6.14
C SER A 369 -4.71 4.30 7.60
N VAL A 370 -5.60 4.79 8.48
CA VAL A 370 -5.32 4.91 9.92
C VAL A 370 -5.24 3.55 10.60
N LEU A 371 -6.04 2.57 10.18
CA LEU A 371 -6.11 1.25 10.84
C LEU A 371 -5.12 0.22 10.32
N THR A 372 -4.65 0.33 9.09
CA THR A 372 -3.79 -0.68 8.45
C THR A 372 -2.46 -0.11 7.98
N GLY A 373 -2.30 1.22 7.99
CA GLY A 373 -1.21 1.93 7.35
C GLY A 373 -1.35 2.02 5.82
N TYR A 374 -2.49 1.58 5.26
CA TYR A 374 -2.72 1.59 3.82
C TYR A 374 -4.20 1.80 3.45
N ALA A 375 -4.44 2.58 2.39
CA ALA A 375 -5.80 2.94 1.94
C ALA A 375 -6.45 1.87 1.04
N ALA A 376 -6.20 0.59 1.28
CA ALA A 376 -6.76 -0.52 0.52
C ALA A 376 -7.03 -1.74 1.41
N ILE A 377 -7.78 -2.71 0.87
CA ILE A 377 -8.20 -3.91 1.58
C ILE A 377 -7.02 -4.90 1.65
N PRO A 378 -6.71 -5.50 2.82
CA PRO A 378 -5.71 -6.57 2.90
C PRO A 378 -6.02 -7.76 1.98
N ILE A 379 -5.01 -8.40 1.38
CA ILE A 379 -5.21 -9.62 0.55
C ILE A 379 -5.86 -10.75 1.35
N ASP A 380 -5.49 -10.90 2.63
CA ASP A 380 -6.01 -11.94 3.49
C ASP A 380 -7.53 -11.79 3.61
N PRO A 381 -8.35 -12.70 3.06
CA PRO A 381 -9.81 -12.57 3.07
C PRO A 381 -10.42 -12.68 4.47
N THR A 382 -9.64 -13.13 5.47
CA THR A 382 -10.09 -13.31 6.85
C THR A 382 -9.79 -12.10 7.75
N TRP A 383 -9.21 -11.03 7.19
CA TRP A 383 -8.89 -9.81 7.94
C TRP A 383 -10.13 -9.22 8.63
N LYS A 384 -9.93 -8.58 9.78
CA LYS A 384 -11.00 -7.96 10.57
C LYS A 384 -10.52 -6.67 11.22
N ILE A 385 -11.40 -5.69 11.28
CA ILE A 385 -11.22 -4.48 12.09
C ILE A 385 -12.03 -4.64 13.37
N LYS A 386 -11.38 -4.51 14.52
CA LYS A 386 -12.07 -4.59 15.81
C LYS A 386 -12.38 -3.19 16.33
N CYS A 387 -13.66 -2.91 16.53
CA CYS A 387 -14.14 -1.80 17.35
C CYS A 387 -14.28 -2.30 18.79
N LEU A 388 -13.47 -1.76 19.69
CA LEU A 388 -13.55 -2.01 21.13
C LEU A 388 -14.29 -0.87 21.81
N ILE A 389 -15.35 -1.19 22.54
CA ILE A 389 -16.03 -0.19 23.38
C ILE A 389 -15.47 -0.32 24.79
N THR A 390 -14.88 0.75 25.30
CA THR A 390 -14.28 0.82 26.65
C THR A 390 -15.16 1.65 27.59
N HIS A 391 -15.08 1.35 28.88
CA HIS A 391 -15.79 2.06 29.94
C HIS A 391 -14.75 2.67 30.87
N ASP A 392 -14.21 3.81 30.44
CA ASP A 392 -13.17 4.50 31.21
C ASP A 392 -13.80 5.57 32.14
N TRP A 393 -15.13 5.70 32.13
CA TRP A 393 -15.88 6.70 32.88
C TRP A 393 -17.14 6.11 33.52
N ASN A 394 -17.30 6.31 34.84
CA ASN A 394 -18.35 5.67 35.63
C ASN A 394 -19.59 6.54 35.89
N GLU A 395 -19.69 7.72 35.27
CA GLU A 395 -20.80 8.65 35.55
C GLU A 395 -21.81 8.65 34.39
N GLU A 396 -23.06 8.33 34.75
CA GLU A 396 -24.17 8.02 33.85
C GLU A 396 -24.75 9.28 33.16
N PHE A 397 -24.56 10.44 33.77
CA PHE A 397 -25.08 11.73 33.32
C PHE A 397 -24.04 12.82 33.55
N PRO A 398 -24.08 13.91 32.75
CA PRO A 398 -23.30 15.09 33.06
C PRO A 398 -23.57 15.56 34.49
N ARG A 399 -22.50 15.82 35.24
CA ARG A 399 -22.64 16.46 36.55
C ARG A 399 -22.90 17.94 36.34
N THR A 400 -24.07 18.42 36.75
CA THR A 400 -24.23 19.87 36.90
C THR A 400 -23.39 20.30 38.10
N ASP A 401 -22.35 21.09 37.87
CA ASP A 401 -21.62 21.73 38.95
C ASP A 401 -22.58 22.71 39.66
N GLU A 402 -22.94 22.39 40.90
CA GLU A 402 -23.88 23.18 41.70
C GLU A 402 -23.42 24.64 41.90
N ALA A 403 -22.11 24.92 41.79
CA ALA A 403 -21.55 26.26 41.96
C ALA A 403 -21.59 27.10 40.68
N THR A 404 -21.49 26.48 39.51
CA THR A 404 -21.40 27.20 38.21
C THR A 404 -22.64 27.02 37.34
N GLY A 405 -23.47 26.01 37.61
CA GLY A 405 -24.59 25.60 36.76
C GLY A 405 -24.17 25.01 35.42
N ILE A 406 -22.87 24.74 35.22
CA ILE A 406 -22.33 24.18 33.99
C ILE A 406 -22.43 22.65 34.07
N GLU A 407 -22.94 22.05 32.99
CA GLU A 407 -22.96 20.59 32.83
C GLU A 407 -21.55 20.09 32.47
N ASP A 408 -20.95 19.32 33.37
CA ASP A 408 -19.71 18.57 33.15
C ASP A 408 -20.04 17.22 32.53
N TYR A 409 -19.82 17.10 31.22
CA TYR A 409 -20.05 15.86 30.47
C TYR A 409 -18.91 14.84 30.61
N GLY A 410 -17.97 15.08 31.51
CA GLY A 410 -16.74 14.30 31.64
C GLY A 410 -15.72 14.62 30.55
N PRO A 411 -14.67 13.80 30.38
CA PRO A 411 -13.68 14.00 29.36
C PRO A 411 -14.29 13.90 27.96
N ASP A 412 -13.72 14.62 27.00
CA ASP A 412 -14.11 14.51 25.59
C ASP A 412 -14.11 13.04 25.16
N ALA A 413 -15.14 12.63 24.41
CA ALA A 413 -15.12 11.33 23.77
C ALA A 413 -13.85 11.24 22.90
N SER A 414 -13.11 10.14 22.99
CA SER A 414 -11.88 9.95 22.24
C SER A 414 -11.90 8.62 21.50
N VAL A 415 -11.39 8.61 20.28
CA VAL A 415 -11.20 7.39 19.50
C VAL A 415 -9.72 7.09 19.43
N PHE A 416 -9.31 5.95 19.96
CA PHE A 416 -7.91 5.52 19.91
C PHE A 416 -7.73 4.48 18.82
N PHE A 417 -7.01 4.83 17.76
CA PHE A 417 -6.68 3.92 16.68
C PHE A 417 -5.38 3.18 16.98
N ARG A 418 -5.42 1.85 16.88
CA ARG A 418 -4.29 0.95 17.10
C ARG A 418 -4.05 0.19 15.81
N ALA A 419 -3.39 0.85 14.86
CA ALA A 419 -3.11 0.32 13.53
C ALA A 419 -2.41 -1.06 13.55
N CYS A 420 -1.61 -1.29 14.58
CA CYS A 420 -0.83 -2.51 14.78
C CYS A 420 -1.67 -3.76 15.01
N PHE A 421 -2.92 -3.57 15.46
CA PHE A 421 -3.87 -4.63 15.77
C PHE A 421 -5.12 -4.58 14.88
N GLN A 422 -5.18 -3.64 13.92
CA GLN A 422 -6.40 -3.33 13.16
C GLN A 422 -7.58 -3.09 14.10
N THR A 423 -7.32 -2.38 15.21
CA THR A 423 -8.29 -2.14 16.26
C THR A 423 -8.45 -0.65 16.47
N PHE A 424 -9.65 -0.19 16.74
CA PHE A 424 -9.88 1.11 17.35
C PHE A 424 -10.75 0.95 18.58
N SER A 425 -10.53 1.78 19.59
CA SER A 425 -11.35 1.82 20.79
C SER A 425 -12.06 3.15 20.94
N ILE A 426 -13.32 3.10 21.35
CA ILE A 426 -14.14 4.27 21.65
C ILE A 426 -14.61 4.16 23.10
N SER A 427 -14.39 5.20 23.89
CA SER A 427 -14.85 5.26 25.27
C SER A 427 -16.34 5.59 25.32
N ASN A 428 -17.14 4.73 25.95
CA ASN A 428 -18.57 4.94 26.18
C ASN A 428 -18.79 5.88 27.37
N ASN A 429 -18.72 7.18 27.12
CA ASN A 429 -19.00 8.22 28.10
C ASN A 429 -20.27 9.02 27.76
N ALA A 430 -20.69 9.92 28.65
CA ALA A 430 -21.87 10.76 28.46
C ALA A 430 -21.80 11.57 27.15
N ARG A 431 -20.61 12.06 26.78
CA ARG A 431 -20.41 12.81 25.53
C ARG A 431 -20.66 11.96 24.28
N LEU A 432 -20.16 10.73 24.24
CA LEU A 432 -20.44 9.81 23.12
C LEU A 432 -21.94 9.53 23.02
N ARG A 433 -22.60 9.27 24.15
CA ARG A 433 -24.05 8.99 24.16
C ARG A 433 -24.85 10.16 23.61
N LEU A 434 -24.49 11.39 23.96
CA LEU A 434 -25.11 12.59 23.37
C LEU A 434 -24.94 12.64 21.85
N LEU A 435 -23.72 12.41 21.34
CA LEU A 435 -23.46 12.37 19.90
C LEU A 435 -24.29 11.30 19.16
N LEU A 436 -24.63 10.20 19.84
CA LEU A 436 -25.39 9.09 19.28
C LEU A 436 -26.92 9.23 19.44
N LEU A 437 -27.39 9.96 20.46
CA LEU A 437 -28.82 10.08 20.80
C LEU A 437 -29.45 11.39 20.31
N CYS A 438 -28.67 12.45 20.12
CA CYS A 438 -29.19 13.77 19.72
C CYS A 438 -29.57 13.86 18.24
N GLU A 439 -29.03 12.97 17.40
CA GLU A 439 -29.25 12.99 15.96
C GLU A 439 -29.71 11.63 15.44
N THR A 440 -30.40 11.63 14.31
CA THR A 440 -30.64 10.40 13.53
C THR A 440 -29.83 10.50 12.24
N PRO A 441 -29.05 9.48 11.87
CA PRO A 441 -28.33 9.49 10.61
C PRO A 441 -29.30 9.53 9.41
N GLU A 442 -29.31 10.64 8.69
CA GLU A 442 -30.11 10.85 7.47
C GLU A 442 -29.20 10.93 6.24
N ALA A 443 -29.58 10.26 5.15
CA ALA A 443 -28.78 10.21 3.93
C ALA A 443 -28.50 11.62 3.37
N GLY A 444 -27.23 11.90 3.04
CA GLY A 444 -26.80 13.20 2.51
C GLY A 444 -26.59 14.29 3.56
N CYS A 445 -26.71 13.96 4.85
CA CYS A 445 -26.48 14.88 5.97
C CYS A 445 -25.34 14.36 6.85
N ASP A 446 -24.35 15.22 7.13
CA ASP A 446 -23.32 14.91 8.11
C ASP A 446 -23.83 15.10 9.54
N THR A 447 -23.58 14.10 10.36
CA THR A 447 -23.87 14.11 11.80
C THR A 447 -22.72 14.73 12.59
N GLU A 448 -23.01 15.26 13.78
CA GLU A 448 -21.99 15.67 14.75
C GLU A 448 -21.04 14.53 15.09
N PHE A 449 -21.55 13.31 15.25
CA PHE A 449 -20.71 12.12 15.40
C PHE A 449 -19.78 11.92 14.20
N GLY A 450 -20.28 12.05 12.96
CA GLY A 450 -19.47 11.88 11.76
C GLY A 450 -18.33 12.89 11.68
N ARG A 451 -18.59 14.16 12.03
CA ARG A 451 -17.58 15.21 12.15
C ARG A 451 -16.54 14.90 13.21
N PHE A 452 -17.01 14.51 14.41
CA PHE A 452 -16.16 14.10 15.52
C PHE A 452 -15.22 12.95 15.10
N PHE A 453 -15.80 11.87 14.56
CA PHE A 453 -15.06 10.68 14.15
C PHE A 453 -14.04 10.97 13.05
N HIS A 454 -14.41 11.82 12.07
CA HIS A 454 -13.50 12.29 11.03
C HIS A 454 -12.33 13.10 11.60
N GLY A 455 -12.58 14.00 12.55
CA GLY A 455 -11.55 14.76 13.23
C GLY A 455 -10.54 13.85 13.94
N GLN A 456 -11.02 12.80 14.61
CA GLN A 456 -10.16 11.81 15.26
C GLN A 456 -9.30 11.02 14.25
N LEU A 457 -9.85 10.68 13.08
CA LEU A 457 -9.10 10.04 12.00
C LEU A 457 -7.98 10.94 11.45
N LEU A 458 -8.28 12.22 11.21
CA LEU A 458 -7.29 13.18 10.72
C LEU A 458 -6.18 13.43 11.75
N ALA A 459 -6.55 13.63 13.02
CA ALA A 459 -5.58 13.82 14.11
C ALA A 459 -4.68 12.58 14.27
N SER A 460 -5.25 11.37 14.18
CA SER A 460 -4.48 10.13 14.24
C SER A 460 -3.51 10.00 13.06
N ARG A 461 -3.93 10.40 11.86
CA ARG A 461 -3.05 10.41 10.68
C ARG A 461 -1.90 11.41 10.83
N GLN A 462 -2.16 12.60 11.36
CA GLN A 462 -1.13 13.63 11.60
C GLN A 462 -0.02 13.15 12.55
N GLN A 463 -0.38 12.36 13.57
CA GLN A 463 0.60 11.75 14.48
C GLN A 463 1.61 10.85 13.75
N TYR A 464 1.22 10.20 12.64
CA TYR A 464 2.13 9.39 11.84
C TYR A 464 2.92 10.24 10.83
N THR A 465 2.28 11.22 10.20
CA THR A 465 2.90 12.01 9.13
C THR A 465 3.83 13.11 9.62
N GLY A 466 3.79 13.48 10.91
CA GLY A 466 4.67 14.50 11.50
C GLY A 466 4.45 15.91 10.93
N VAL A 467 3.24 16.18 10.43
CA VAL A 467 2.79 17.49 9.92
C VAL A 467 1.83 18.12 10.91
#